data_AF-A0A934B553-F1
#
_entry.id   AF-A0A934B553-F1
#
_cell.length_a   1.000
_cell.length_b   1.000
_cell.length_c   1.000
_cell.angle_alpha   90.00
_cell.angle_beta   90.00
_cell.angle_gamma   90.00
#
_symmetry.space_group_name_H-M   'P 1'
#
loop_
_entity.id
_entity.type
_entity.pdbx_description
1 polymer ?
#
loop_
_entity_poly.entity_id
_entity_poly.type
_entity_poly.pdbx_seq_one_letter_code
_entity_poly.pdbx_strand_id
1 'polypeptide(L)'
;MRLRISITAGVLSLMASLAWSQDCHQSAILSPGPFTGTNGEIFKLVDGSLWEVKVGMNGMKLCEYNPDVMICPSWGKLVIKGNSLSVEQVKGEKQEPESQSRTASATK
;
A
#
# COMPACT_ATOMS: atom_id res chain seq x y z
N MET A 1 3.19 -9.14 67.44
CA MET A 1 2.49 -8.51 66.31
C MET A 1 3.36 -7.43 65.67
N ARG A 2 4.05 -7.76 64.58
CA ARG A 2 4.53 -6.81 63.56
C ARG A 2 4.74 -7.60 62.28
N LEU A 3 3.82 -7.51 61.34
CA LEU A 3 4.11 -7.87 59.96
C LEU A 3 3.71 -6.66 59.11
N ARG A 4 4.71 -5.85 58.80
CA ARG A 4 4.60 -4.72 57.88
C ARG A 4 4.58 -5.30 56.47
N ILE A 5 3.42 -5.26 55.83
CA ILE A 5 3.26 -5.63 54.42
C ILE A 5 3.94 -4.52 53.60
N SER A 6 5.15 -4.77 53.13
CA SER A 6 5.86 -3.89 52.20
C SER A 6 5.15 -3.96 50.84
N ILE A 7 4.39 -2.91 50.52
CA ILE A 7 3.88 -2.66 49.17
C ILE A 7 5.03 -1.99 48.39
N THR A 8 6.02 -2.77 48.00
CA THR A 8 7.07 -2.31 47.08
C THR A 8 6.97 -3.08 45.77
N ALA A 9 6.61 -2.36 44.72
CA ALA A 9 6.94 -2.65 43.32
C ALA A 9 6.22 -3.83 42.62
N GLY A 10 4.98 -4.15 42.99
CA GLY A 10 4.14 -5.12 42.25
C GLY A 10 3.28 -4.54 41.12
N VAL A 11 3.41 -3.24 40.80
CA VAL A 11 2.50 -2.52 39.88
C VAL A 11 3.28 -1.89 38.72
N LEU A 12 4.00 -2.69 37.93
CA LEU A 12 4.69 -2.16 36.76
C LEU A 12 4.85 -3.19 35.65
N SER A 13 3.76 -3.77 35.12
CA SER A 13 3.88 -4.50 33.84
C SER A 13 2.56 -4.81 33.11
N LEU A 14 1.64 -3.85 32.97
CA LEU A 14 0.40 -4.05 32.20
C LEU A 14 0.08 -2.92 31.20
N MET A 15 1.10 -2.28 30.64
CA MET A 15 0.93 -1.42 29.47
C MET A 15 1.57 -2.10 28.26
N ALA A 16 1.01 -3.24 27.85
CA ALA A 16 1.29 -3.78 26.52
C ALA A 16 0.62 -2.82 25.52
N SER A 17 1.43 -1.95 24.95
CA SER A 17 1.06 -0.93 23.98
C SER A 17 0.22 -1.54 22.86
N LEU A 18 -1.05 -1.16 22.74
CA LEU A 18 -1.75 -1.27 21.47
C LEU A 18 -1.15 -0.21 20.54
N ALA A 19 0.01 -0.52 19.97
CA ALA A 19 0.53 0.21 18.84
C ALA A 19 -0.34 -0.15 17.64
N TRP A 20 -1.49 0.51 17.49
CA TRP A 20 -2.19 0.54 16.22
C TRP A 20 -1.30 1.34 15.27
N SER A 21 -0.42 0.63 14.56
CA SER A 21 0.23 1.22 13.40
C SER A 21 -0.89 1.73 12.51
N GLN A 22 -1.00 3.05 12.41
CA GLN A 22 -1.78 3.68 11.35
C GLN A 22 -1.11 3.17 10.09
N ASP A 23 -1.79 2.29 9.37
CA ASP A 23 -1.29 1.50 8.24
C ASP A 23 -0.83 2.36 7.05
N CYS A 24 -1.00 3.68 7.17
CA CYS A 24 -0.50 4.68 6.27
C CYS A 24 1.02 4.79 6.29
N HIS A 25 1.67 4.64 5.14
CA HIS A 25 3.11 4.82 5.01
C HIS A 25 3.47 5.62 3.75
N GLN A 26 4.64 6.25 3.79
CA GLN A 26 5.21 6.93 2.62
C GLN A 26 5.75 5.90 1.63
N SER A 27 5.46 6.12 0.35
CA SER A 27 5.90 5.30 -0.77
C SER A 27 6.04 6.19 -2.01
N ALA A 28 6.40 5.61 -3.15
CA ALA A 28 6.43 6.29 -4.43
C ALA A 28 5.83 5.39 -5.51
N ILE A 29 5.20 5.98 -6.52
CA ILE A 29 4.72 5.23 -7.67
C ILE A 29 5.92 4.89 -8.56
N LEU A 30 6.10 3.61 -8.86
CA LEU A 30 7.16 3.10 -9.73
C LEU A 30 6.69 2.99 -11.20
N SER A 31 5.42 2.66 -11.41
CA SER A 31 4.81 2.59 -12.75
C SER A 31 3.29 2.67 -12.65
N PRO A 32 2.57 3.15 -13.68
CA PRO A 32 3.06 3.68 -14.94
C PRO A 32 3.74 5.05 -14.77
N GLY A 33 4.60 5.40 -15.73
CA GLY A 33 5.14 6.76 -15.86
C GLY A 33 4.64 7.35 -17.18
N PRO A 34 3.77 8.38 -17.18
CA PRO A 34 3.22 9.11 -16.03
C PRO A 34 2.01 8.41 -15.37
N PHE A 35 1.80 8.63 -14.07
CA PHE A 35 0.59 8.21 -13.35
C PHE A 35 -0.52 9.25 -13.49
N THR A 36 -1.67 8.87 -14.04
CA THR A 36 -2.77 9.80 -14.36
C THR A 36 -3.84 9.96 -13.29
N GLY A 37 -3.96 9.00 -12.37
CA GLY A 37 -4.99 8.98 -11.34
C GLY A 37 -6.41 8.75 -11.89
N THR A 38 -6.54 8.11 -13.06
CA THR A 38 -7.84 7.83 -13.68
C THR A 38 -8.51 6.58 -13.10
N ASN A 39 -9.85 6.52 -13.17
CA ASN A 39 -10.59 5.36 -12.69
C ASN A 39 -10.20 4.09 -13.47
N GLY A 40 -9.89 3.01 -12.75
CA GLY A 40 -9.42 1.73 -13.30
C GLY A 40 -7.93 1.69 -13.63
N GLU A 41 -7.17 2.78 -13.40
CA GLU A 41 -5.72 2.77 -13.61
C GLU A 41 -5.03 1.89 -12.57
N ILE A 42 -4.23 0.94 -13.04
CA ILE A 42 -3.40 0.08 -12.19
C ILE A 42 -2.01 0.69 -12.10
N PHE A 43 -1.52 0.86 -10.88
CA PHE A 43 -0.19 1.37 -10.58
C PHE A 43 0.56 0.44 -9.63
N LYS A 44 1.88 0.53 -9.68
CA LYS A 44 2.83 -0.21 -8.88
C LYS A 44 3.58 0.76 -7.99
N LEU A 45 3.67 0.45 -6.71
CA LEU A 45 4.51 1.20 -5.77
C LEU A 45 5.96 0.68 -5.79
N VAL A 46 6.89 1.43 -5.21
CA VAL A 46 8.31 1.04 -5.11
C VAL A 46 8.54 -0.24 -4.30
N ASP A 47 7.61 -0.61 -3.42
CA ASP A 47 7.61 -1.88 -2.69
C ASP A 47 7.19 -3.09 -3.56
N GLY A 48 6.79 -2.83 -4.82
CA GLY A 48 6.32 -3.84 -5.77
C GLY A 48 4.83 -4.17 -5.67
N SER A 49 4.11 -3.58 -4.72
CA SER A 49 2.66 -3.80 -4.59
C SER A 49 1.89 -3.16 -5.73
N LEU A 50 0.82 -3.84 -6.18
CA LEU A 50 -0.06 -3.40 -7.26
C LEU A 50 -1.39 -2.91 -6.70
N TRP A 51 -1.90 -1.82 -7.27
CA TRP A 51 -3.09 -1.12 -6.80
C TRP A 51 -3.90 -0.60 -7.98
N GLU A 52 -5.22 -0.60 -7.84
CA GLU A 52 -6.16 -0.09 -8.83
C GLU A 52 -6.91 1.14 -8.27
N VAL A 53 -7.02 2.20 -9.06
CA VAL A 53 -7.78 3.40 -8.70
C VAL A 53 -9.28 3.16 -8.87
N LYS A 54 -10.03 3.04 -7.75
CA LYS A 54 -11.49 2.77 -7.78
C LYS A 54 -12.34 4.02 -7.95
N VAL A 55 -11.85 5.17 -7.48
CA VAL A 55 -12.45 6.48 -7.76
C VAL A 55 -11.28 7.43 -8.01
N GLY A 56 -11.09 7.75 -9.29
CA GLY A 56 -10.07 8.69 -9.73
C GLY A 56 -10.47 10.13 -9.51
N MET A 57 -9.52 11.04 -9.62
CA MET A 57 -9.82 12.46 -9.69
C MET A 57 -10.41 12.80 -11.06
N ASN A 58 -11.66 13.23 -11.09
CA ASN A 58 -12.24 13.83 -12.29
C ASN A 58 -11.60 15.21 -12.52
N GLY A 59 -10.57 15.26 -13.37
CA GLY A 59 -10.05 16.51 -13.94
C GLY A 59 -8.68 16.99 -13.44
N MET A 60 -7.96 16.23 -12.62
CA MET A 60 -6.58 16.60 -12.26
C MET A 60 -5.57 15.92 -13.19
N LYS A 61 -4.89 16.71 -14.01
CA LYS A 61 -3.72 16.32 -14.81
C LYS A 61 -2.54 16.03 -13.88
N LEU A 62 -2.57 14.90 -13.19
CA LEU A 62 -1.35 14.32 -12.64
C LEU A 62 -0.63 13.69 -13.83
N CYS A 63 0.36 14.36 -14.39
CA CYS A 63 1.30 13.72 -15.30
C CYS A 63 2.64 13.71 -14.57
N GLU A 64 2.74 12.89 -13.53
CA GLU A 64 3.92 12.83 -12.68
C GLU A 64 4.72 11.55 -12.93
N TYR A 65 6.02 11.73 -13.08
CA TYR A 65 6.98 10.64 -13.14
C TYR A 65 7.43 10.36 -11.72
N ASN A 66 7.02 9.21 -11.19
CA ASN A 66 7.35 8.71 -9.86
C ASN A 66 7.04 9.67 -8.69
N PRO A 67 5.77 10.09 -8.53
CA PRO A 67 5.39 10.93 -7.40
C PRO A 67 5.55 10.19 -6.07
N ASP A 68 5.99 10.95 -5.06
CA ASP A 68 5.88 10.55 -3.66
C ASP A 68 4.40 10.56 -3.24
N VAL A 69 4.00 9.49 -2.57
CA VAL A 69 2.61 9.25 -2.16
C VAL A 69 2.57 8.72 -0.75
N MET A 70 1.43 8.91 -0.09
CA MET A 70 1.12 8.24 1.16
C MET A 70 0.00 7.24 0.90
N ILE A 71 0.30 5.95 1.05
CA ILE A 71 -0.68 4.87 0.86
C ILE A 71 -1.19 4.43 2.23
N CYS A 72 -2.51 4.29 2.37
CA CYS A 72 -3.20 3.78 3.55
C CYS A 72 -3.99 2.52 3.16
N PRO A 73 -3.38 1.33 3.17
CA PRO A 73 -4.00 0.08 2.72
C PRO A 73 -5.32 -0.22 3.45
N SER A 74 -5.33 -0.08 4.78
CA SER A 74 -6.50 -0.32 5.64
C SER A 74 -7.70 0.57 5.33
N TRP A 75 -7.48 1.73 4.72
CA TRP A 75 -8.54 2.67 4.36
C TRP A 75 -8.82 2.69 2.86
N GLY A 76 -8.05 1.95 2.05
CA GLY A 76 -8.15 1.98 0.59
C GLY A 76 -7.90 3.38 0.03
N LYS A 77 -6.92 4.12 0.57
CA LYS A 77 -6.65 5.51 0.18
C LYS A 77 -5.20 5.71 -0.24
N LEU A 78 -5.02 6.49 -1.29
CA LEU A 78 -3.73 7.02 -1.72
C LEU A 78 -3.79 8.55 -1.65
N VAL A 79 -2.83 9.18 -0.98
CA VAL A 79 -2.71 10.64 -0.92
C VAL A 79 -1.52 11.09 -1.76
N ILE A 80 -1.78 11.96 -2.74
CA ILE A 80 -0.79 12.56 -3.62
C ILE A 80 -0.98 14.08 -3.63
N LYS A 81 0.06 14.82 -3.25
CA LYS A 81 0.04 16.31 -3.15
C LYS A 81 -1.18 16.85 -2.39
N GLY A 82 -1.58 16.19 -1.31
CA GLY A 82 -2.74 16.57 -0.48
C GLY A 82 -4.11 16.14 -1.02
N ASN A 83 -4.18 15.48 -2.18
CA ASN A 83 -5.42 14.93 -2.74
C ASN A 83 -5.52 13.44 -2.41
N SER A 84 -6.71 12.99 -1.99
CA SER A 84 -6.96 11.58 -1.70
C SER A 84 -7.70 10.88 -2.84
N LEU A 85 -7.16 9.76 -3.30
CA LEU A 85 -7.76 8.82 -4.25
C LEU A 85 -8.20 7.56 -3.51
N SER A 86 -9.32 6.97 -3.94
CA SER A 86 -9.71 5.64 -3.47
C SER A 86 -9.03 4.58 -4.31
N VAL A 87 -8.35 3.65 -3.66
CA VAL A 87 -7.55 2.60 -4.29
C VAL A 87 -7.82 1.25 -3.64
N GLU A 88 -7.65 0.19 -4.41
CA GLU A 88 -7.77 -1.19 -3.93
C GLU A 88 -6.52 -1.97 -4.32
N GLN A 89 -6.02 -2.83 -3.42
CA GLN A 89 -4.85 -3.65 -3.71
C GLN A 89 -5.24 -4.75 -4.70
N VAL A 90 -4.49 -4.85 -5.79
CA VAL A 90 -4.64 -5.95 -6.74
C VAL A 90 -4.04 -7.19 -6.06
N LYS A 91 -4.90 -8.14 -5.67
CA LYS A 91 -4.42 -9.46 -5.22
C LYS A 91 -3.75 -10.13 -6.39
N GLY A 92 -2.42 -10.28 -6.33
CA GLY A 92 -1.72 -11.12 -7.28
C GLY A 92 -2.12 -12.57 -7.09
N GLU A 93 -2.80 -13.16 -8.07
CA GLU A 93 -2.44 -14.54 -8.43
C GLU A 93 -0.99 -14.48 -8.91
N LYS A 94 -0.15 -15.35 -8.36
CA LYS A 94 1.27 -15.44 -8.65
C LYS A 94 1.46 -15.62 -10.17
N GLN A 95 1.70 -14.53 -10.90
CA GLN A 95 2.13 -14.61 -12.30
C GLN A 95 3.58 -15.10 -12.29
N GLU A 96 3.71 -16.43 -12.31
CA GLU A 96 4.87 -17.16 -12.81
C GLU A 96 5.33 -16.47 -14.11
N PRO A 97 6.61 -16.11 -14.26
CA PRO A 97 7.08 -15.46 -15.47
C PRO A 97 6.71 -16.33 -16.67
N GLU A 98 5.90 -15.78 -17.58
CA GLU A 98 5.58 -16.36 -18.88
C GLU A 98 6.87 -16.50 -19.67
N SER A 99 7.54 -17.63 -19.45
CA SER A 99 8.60 -18.14 -20.29
C SER A 99 8.02 -18.28 -21.69
N GLN A 100 8.30 -17.28 -22.51
CA GLN A 100 7.99 -17.20 -23.93
C GLN A 100 8.24 -18.57 -24.58
N SER A 101 7.16 -19.31 -24.77
CA SER A 101 7.16 -20.59 -25.46
C SER A 101 7.38 -20.29 -26.94
N ARG A 102 8.66 -20.32 -27.34
CA ARG A 102 9.02 -20.61 -28.72
C ARG A 102 8.47 -21.99 -29.05
N THR A 103 7.36 -22.04 -29.78
CA THR A 103 7.12 -23.18 -30.65
C THR A 103 6.61 -22.67 -32.00
N ALA A 104 7.55 -22.59 -32.93
CA ALA A 104 7.25 -22.62 -34.35
C ALA A 104 6.41 -23.86 -34.66
N SER A 105 5.37 -23.70 -35.48
CA SER A 105 4.88 -24.75 -36.39
C SER A 105 3.87 -24.15 -37.36
N ALA A 106 4.37 -23.65 -38.48
CA ALA A 106 3.61 -23.58 -39.71
C ALA A 106 3.88 -24.86 -40.49
N THR A 107 2.92 -25.79 -40.53
CA THR A 107 2.83 -26.84 -41.56
C THR A 107 1.41 -27.41 -41.54
N LYS A 108 0.59 -27.05 -42.53
CA LYS A 108 0.22 -27.93 -43.65
C LYS A 108 -0.77 -27.21 -44.57
#